data_AF-A0A1S8BJ86-F1
#
_entry.id   AF-A0A1S8BJ86-F1
#
_cell.length_a   1.000
_cell.length_b   1.000
_cell.length_c   1.000
_cell.angle_alpha   90.00
_cell.angle_beta   90.00
_cell.angle_gamma   90.00
#
_symmetry.space_group_name_H-M   'P 1'
#
loop_
_entity.id
_entity.type
_entity.pdbx_description
1 polymer ?
#
loop_
_entity_poly.entity_id
_entity_poly.type
_entity_poly.pdbx_seq_one_letter_code
_entity_poly.pdbx_strand_id
1 'polypeptide(L)'
;MVANVDHVQDNTLYVTLFDVASNNSTETVNADIISGGYAMVPRKLKAWERSASDILKSLKQKEEEAKADRKGIWEYGDLTED
;
A
#
# COMPACT_ATOMS: atom_id res chain seq x y z
N MET A 1 -4.44 17.83 -0.13
CA MET A 1 -3.63 16.60 -0.29
C MET A 1 -2.18 16.98 -0.54
N VAL A 2 -1.26 16.15 -0.08
CA VAL A 2 0.20 16.32 -0.22
C VAL A 2 0.77 15.02 -0.81
N ALA A 3 1.76 15.13 -1.70
CA ALA A 3 2.43 13.97 -2.29
C ALA A 3 3.89 13.92 -1.85
N ASN A 4 4.34 12.76 -1.34
CA ASN A 4 5.75 12.45 -1.19
C ASN A 4 6.24 11.74 -2.47
N VAL A 5 7.38 12.15 -3.02
CA VAL A 5 8.01 11.48 -4.17
C VAL A 5 9.01 10.46 -3.64
N ASP A 6 8.67 9.18 -3.73
CA ASP A 6 9.48 8.07 -3.21
C ASP A 6 10.57 7.66 -4.21
N HIS A 7 10.28 7.75 -5.52
CA HIS A 7 11.22 7.42 -6.57
C HIS A 7 10.86 8.08 -7.90
N VAL A 8 11.87 8.31 -8.75
CA VAL A 8 11.71 8.81 -10.12
C VAL A 8 12.39 7.85 -11.07
N GLN A 9 11.66 7.31 -12.04
CA GLN A 9 12.19 6.39 -13.04
C GLN A 9 11.51 6.67 -14.38
N ASP A 10 12.29 6.86 -15.45
CA ASP A 10 11.78 7.00 -16.83
C ASP A 10 10.60 7.99 -16.97
N ASN A 11 10.76 9.18 -16.38
CA ASN A 11 9.73 10.23 -16.35
C ASN A 11 8.42 9.84 -15.63
N THR A 12 8.45 8.76 -14.84
CA THR A 12 7.37 8.31 -13.96
C THR A 12 7.74 8.61 -12.51
N LEU A 13 6.81 9.24 -11.79
CA LEU A 13 6.93 9.49 -10.36
C LEU A 13 6.22 8.38 -9.58
N TYR A 14 6.93 7.76 -8.65
CA TYR A 14 6.35 6.88 -7.64
C TYR A 14 6.10 7.72 -6.41
N VAL A 15 4.84 7.77 -5.98
CA VAL A 15 4.40 8.69 -4.93
C VAL A 15 3.54 8.00 -3.88
N THR A 16 3.66 8.52 -2.66
CA THR A 16 2.78 8.25 -1.55
C THR A 16 1.93 9.48 -1.29
N LEU A 17 0.61 9.33 -1.33
CA LEU A 17 -0.33 10.44 -1.17
C LEU A 17 -0.88 10.51 0.25
N PHE A 18 -0.89 11.73 0.79
CA PHE A 18 -1.38 12.06 2.13
C PHE A 18 -2.58 13.00 2.03
N ASP A 19 -3.56 12.80 2.91
CA ASP A 19 -4.52 13.85 3.18
C ASP A 19 -3.83 14.99 3.96
N VAL A 20 -4.40 16.18 3.91
CA VAL A 20 -3.92 17.31 4.73
C VAL A 20 -4.07 17.01 6.22
N ALA A 21 -5.05 16.15 6.58
CA ALA A 21 -5.29 15.73 7.95
C ALA A 21 -4.40 14.57 8.45
N SER A 22 -3.58 13.97 7.58
CA SER A 22 -2.71 12.85 7.96
C SER A 22 -1.68 13.27 9.03
N ASN A 23 -1.60 12.50 10.12
CA ASN A 23 -0.75 12.81 11.28
C ASN A 23 0.55 12.01 11.33
N ASN A 24 0.68 10.98 10.49
CA ASN A 24 1.88 10.14 10.44
C ASN A 24 2.10 9.55 9.04
N SER A 25 3.26 8.92 8.85
CA SER A 25 3.69 8.33 7.58
C SER A 25 2.90 7.11 7.12
N THR A 26 1.98 6.58 7.94
CA THR A 26 1.14 5.42 7.61
C THR A 26 -0.30 5.78 7.25
N GLU A 27 -0.74 7.00 7.58
CA GLU A 27 -2.03 7.57 7.19
C GLU A 27 -1.94 8.13 5.76
N THR A 28 -2.12 7.25 4.78
CA THR A 28 -1.96 7.56 3.36
C THR A 28 -3.14 7.04 2.56
N VAL A 29 -3.41 7.68 1.41
CA VAL A 29 -4.41 7.18 0.45
C VAL A 29 -4.03 5.76 -0.01
N ASN A 30 -2.74 5.48 -0.17
CA ASN A 30 -2.24 4.14 -0.50
C ASN A 30 -2.65 3.11 0.56
N ALA A 31 -2.57 3.47 1.84
CA ALA A 31 -3.00 2.60 2.94
C ALA A 31 -4.52 2.37 2.93
N ASP A 32 -5.31 3.39 2.58
CA ASP A 32 -6.76 3.25 2.46
C ASP A 32 -7.16 2.31 1.32
N ILE A 33 -6.46 2.40 0.19
CA ILE A 33 -6.65 1.49 -0.97
C ILE A 33 -6.39 0.03 -0.56
N ILE A 34 -5.30 -0.22 0.18
CA ILE A 34 -4.97 -1.57 0.66
C ILE A 34 -6.00 -2.05 1.70
N SER A 35 -6.36 -1.20 2.68
CA SER A 35 -7.37 -1.53 3.70
C SER A 35 -8.75 -1.82 3.12
N GLY A 36 -9.11 -1.21 1.99
CA GLY A 36 -10.34 -1.49 1.26
C GLY A 36 -10.32 -2.79 0.44
N GLY A 37 -9.17 -3.47 0.35
CA GLY A 37 -9.00 -4.65 -0.49
C GLY A 37 -9.04 -4.33 -1.98
N TYR A 38 -8.66 -3.11 -2.38
CA TYR A 38 -8.68 -2.69 -3.80
C TYR A 38 -7.34 -2.92 -4.51
N ALA A 39 -6.28 -3.18 -3.76
CA ALA A 39 -4.95 -3.51 -4.27
C ALA A 39 -4.19 -4.38 -3.25
N MET A 40 -3.01 -4.84 -3.66
CA MET A 40 -2.11 -5.66 -2.86
C MET A 40 -0.76 -4.98 -2.65
N VAL A 41 -0.04 -5.34 -1.58
CA VAL A 41 1.36 -4.96 -1.44
C VAL A 41 2.20 -5.78 -2.44
N PRO A 42 3.13 -5.14 -3.20
CA PRO A 42 3.97 -5.86 -4.14
C PRO A 42 4.79 -6.97 -3.48
N ARG A 43 4.73 -8.19 -4.03
CA ARG A 43 5.51 -9.34 -3.53
C ARG A 43 6.99 -9.29 -3.90
N LYS A 44 7.30 -8.69 -5.05
CA LYS A 44 8.67 -8.55 -5.58
C LYS A 44 9.10 -7.09 -5.53
N LEU A 45 9.52 -6.66 -4.35
CA LEU A 45 9.94 -5.28 -4.11
C LEU A 45 11.26 -4.94 -4.80
N LYS A 46 11.31 -3.79 -5.48
CA LYS A 46 12.52 -3.11 -5.94
C LYS A 46 13.36 -2.64 -4.75
N ALA A 47 14.64 -2.34 -4.98
CA ALA A 47 15.56 -1.94 -3.92
C ALA A 47 15.09 -0.68 -3.16
N TRP A 48 14.57 0.32 -3.87
CA TRP A 48 14.08 1.56 -3.26
C TRP A 48 12.75 1.38 -2.50
N GLU A 49 11.93 0.40 -2.87
CA GLU A 49 10.69 0.12 -2.12
C GLU A 49 11.04 -0.49 -0.75
N ARG A 50 12.07 -1.33 -0.70
CA ARG A 50 12.51 -2.00 0.55
C ARG A 50 13.00 -1.04 1.62
N SER A 51 13.43 0.18 1.28
CA SER A 51 13.88 1.17 2.28
C SER A 51 12.72 1.75 3.11
N ALA A 52 11.46 1.58 2.68
CA ALA A 52 10.28 2.04 3.40
C ALA A 52 9.75 0.98 4.39
N SER A 53 10.62 0.42 5.24
CA SER A 53 10.33 -0.78 6.05
C SER A 53 9.08 -0.67 6.93
N ASP A 54 8.89 0.46 7.60
CA ASP A 54 7.77 0.66 8.53
C ASP A 54 6.44 0.84 7.79
N ILE A 55 6.47 1.57 6.67
CA ILE A 55 5.31 1.74 5.79
C ILE A 55 4.92 0.38 5.20
N LEU A 56 5.88 -0.37 4.66
CA LEU A 56 5.63 -1.72 4.12
C LEU A 56 5.05 -2.67 5.17
N LYS A 57 5.53 -2.60 6.42
CA LYS A 57 4.97 -3.40 7.51
C LYS A 57 3.50 -3.03 7.77
N SER A 58 3.19 -1.73 7.83
CA SER A 58 1.82 -1.23 8.03
C SER A 58 0.90 -1.65 6.87
N LEU A 59 1.34 -1.50 5.63
CA LEU A 59 0.55 -1.89 4.45
C LEU A 59 0.29 -3.40 4.42
N LYS A 60 1.28 -4.23 4.77
CA LYS A 60 1.09 -5.69 4.84
C LYS A 60 0.08 -6.08 5.91
N GLN A 61 0.12 -5.45 7.07
CA GLN A 61 -0.88 -5.70 8.12
C GLN A 61 -2.29 -5.37 7.62
N LYS A 62 -2.47 -4.21 6.97
CA LYS A 62 -3.74 -3.78 6.38
C LYS A 62 -4.23 -4.73 5.28
N GLU A 63 -3.32 -5.29 4.48
CA GLU A 63 -3.66 -6.28 3.46
C GLU A 63 -4.19 -7.57 4.10
N GLU A 64 -3.53 -8.08 5.15
CA GLU A 64 -3.98 -9.28 5.87
C GLU A 64 -5.34 -9.06 6.55
N GLU A 65 -5.57 -7.87 7.11
CA GLU A 65 -6.90 -7.48 7.62
C GLU A 65 -7.96 -7.48 6.51
N ALA A 66 -7.64 -6.90 5.34
CA ALA A 66 -8.55 -6.86 4.20
C ALA A 66 -8.87 -8.27 3.65
N LYS A 67 -7.89 -9.19 3.67
CA LYS A 67 -8.08 -10.60 3.33
C LYS A 67 -8.99 -11.32 4.32
N ALA A 68 -8.72 -11.18 5.62
CA ALA A 68 -9.52 -11.80 6.68
C ALA A 68 -10.98 -11.34 6.61
N ASP A 69 -11.20 -10.05 6.32
CA ASP A 69 -12.52 -9.44 6.16
C ASP A 69 -13.16 -9.72 4.78
N ARG A 70 -12.46 -10.40 3.88
CA ARG A 70 -12.90 -10.68 2.50
C ARG A 70 -13.33 -9.43 1.73
N LYS A 71 -12.56 -8.35 1.83
CA LYS A 71 -12.87 -7.08 1.16
C LYS A 71 -12.39 -7.07 -0.29
N GLY A 72 -13.18 -6.49 -1.18
CA GLY A 72 -12.78 -6.17 -2.55
C GLY A 72 -12.26 -7.40 -3.32
N ILE A 73 -10.99 -7.37 -3.73
CA ILE A 73 -10.38 -8.47 -4.50
C ILE A 73 -10.32 -9.80 -3.73
N TRP A 74 -10.54 -9.80 -2.40
CA TRP A 74 -10.49 -10.96 -1.52
C TRP A 74 -11.84 -11.63 -1.27
N GLU A 75 -12.93 -11.13 -1.87
CA GLU A 75 -14.30 -11.62 -1.63
C GLU A 75 -14.47 -13.13 -1.90
N TYR A 76 -13.70 -13.67 -2.84
CA TYR A 76 -13.82 -15.05 -3.31
C TYR A 76 -12.65 -15.97 -2.93
N GLY A 77 -11.79 -15.52 -2.00
CA GLY A 77 -10.62 -16.29 -1.54
C GLY A 77 -9.31 -15.53 -1.72
N ASP A 78 -8.21 -16.13 -1.30
CA ASP A 78 -6.89 -15.54 -1.48
C ASP A 78 -6.39 -15.82 -2.90
N LEU A 79 -6.33 -14.77 -3.73
CA LEU A 79 -5.81 -14.78 -5.11
C LEU A 79 -4.34 -15.21 -5.21
N THR A 80 -3.69 -15.48 -4.08
CA THR A 80 -2.26 -15.74 -4.00
C THR A 80 -1.90 -17.14 -3.52
N GLU A 81 -2.91 -17.96 -3.24
CA GLU A 81 -2.76 -19.36 -2.87
C GLU A 81 -2.74 -20.32 -4.08
N ASP A 82 -2.93 -19.81 -5.31
CA ASP A 82 -2.77 -20.56 -6.57
C ASP A 82 -1.36 -20.47 -7.19
#